data_AF-A0A7W1BMT4-F1
#
_entry.id   AF-A0A7W1BMT4-F1
#
_cell.length_a   1.000
_cell.length_b   1.000
_cell.length_c   1.000
_cell.angle_alpha   90.00
_cell.angle_beta   90.00
_cell.angle_gamma   90.00
#
_symmetry.space_group_name_H-M   'P 1'
#
loop_
_entity.id
_entity.type
_entity.pdbx_description
1 polymer ?
#
loop_
_entity_poly.entity_id
_entity_poly.type
_entity_poly.pdbx_seq_one_letter_code
_entity_poly.pdbx_strand_id
1 'polypeptide(L)'
;MAEITLAVTKRVLDYAKGDREKERQIAYSSPSADIAARLGSVTRQDHLSLRLGGRITLIVGDRGAIWRAHNAQYAEDFDALYTFLARYPSQPMRFLCEISK
;
A
#
# COMPACT_ATOMS: atom_id res chain seq x y z
N MET A 1 7.20 -1.16 -17.51
CA MET A 1 6.44 -1.74 -16.38
C MET A 1 6.45 -0.71 -15.28
N ALA A 2 5.30 -0.41 -14.67
CA ALA A 2 5.21 0.66 -13.70
C ALA A 2 5.99 0.32 -12.42
N GLU A 3 6.36 1.34 -11.66
CA GLU A 3 7.00 1.18 -10.37
C GLU A 3 6.33 2.06 -9.32
N ILE A 4 6.43 1.61 -8.07
CA ILE A 4 5.99 2.37 -6.90
C ILE A 4 6.96 2.12 -5.75
N THR A 5 7.18 3.11 -4.91
CA THR A 5 7.99 2.97 -3.69
C THR A 5 7.06 2.80 -2.50
N LEU A 6 7.29 1.78 -1.68
CA LEU A 6 6.48 1.46 -0.51
C LEU A 6 7.33 1.47 0.76
N ALA A 7 6.73 1.88 1.88
CA ALA A 7 7.36 1.85 3.20
C ALA A 7 6.33 1.71 4.32
N VAL A 8 6.66 0.97 5.36
CA VAL A 8 5.97 1.06 6.66
C VAL A 8 6.77 2.00 7.54
N THR A 9 6.18 3.12 7.94
CA THR A 9 6.89 4.13 8.73
C THR A 9 6.93 3.73 10.22
N LYS A 10 7.98 4.14 10.94
CA LYS A 10 8.05 3.98 12.40
C LYS A 10 6.80 4.51 13.11
N ARG A 11 6.29 5.66 12.67
CA ARG A 11 5.06 6.28 13.20
C ARG A 11 3.86 5.34 13.11
N VAL A 12 3.68 4.65 11.98
CA VAL A 12 2.58 3.69 11.82
C VAL A 12 2.76 2.50 12.76
N LEU A 13 3.98 1.98 12.90
CA LEU A 13 4.26 0.88 13.83
C LEU A 13 3.90 1.24 15.27
N ASP A 14 4.25 2.45 15.71
CA ASP A 14 3.97 2.91 17.08
C ASP A 14 2.47 3.16 17.32
N TYR A 15 1.78 3.66 16.29
CA TYR A 15 0.38 4.05 16.37
C TYR A 15 -0.61 2.89 16.20
N ALA A 16 -0.34 1.97 15.28
CA ALA A 16 -1.26 0.91 14.87
C ALA A 16 -1.08 -0.40 15.68
N LYS A 17 -1.19 -0.29 17.01
CA LYS A 17 -1.12 -1.41 17.97
C LYS A 17 -2.46 -1.64 18.67
N GLY A 18 -2.71 -2.87 19.13
CA GLY A 18 -3.92 -3.24 19.88
C GLY A 18 -5.20 -2.99 19.08
N ASP A 19 -6.15 -2.24 19.63
CA ASP A 19 -7.44 -1.97 18.99
C ASP A 19 -7.34 -1.18 17.66
N ARG A 20 -6.16 -0.65 17.34
CA ARG A 20 -5.88 0.14 16.13
C ARG A 20 -5.22 -0.66 15.01
N GLU A 21 -5.18 -1.99 15.08
CA GLU A 21 -4.57 -2.81 14.02
C GLU A 21 -5.20 -2.60 12.63
N LYS A 22 -6.50 -2.29 12.57
CA LYS A 22 -7.19 -1.92 11.31
C LYS A 22 -6.67 -0.63 10.68
N GLU A 23 -5.95 0.19 11.43
CA GLU A 23 -5.37 1.47 10.99
C GLU A 23 -3.92 1.30 10.49
N ARG A 24 -3.43 0.06 10.37
CA ARG A 24 -2.14 -0.23 9.71
C ARG A 24 -2.12 0.32 8.28
N GLN A 25 -1.01 0.93 7.94
CA GLN A 25 -0.80 1.62 6.66
C GLN A 25 0.55 1.27 6.05
N ILE A 26 0.57 1.14 4.73
CA ILE A 26 1.79 1.12 3.92
C ILE A 26 1.81 2.43 3.15
N ALA A 27 2.76 3.31 3.47
CA ALA A 27 2.96 4.54 2.72
C ALA A 27 3.46 4.22 1.32
N TYR A 28 2.99 4.97 0.32
CA TYR A 28 3.51 4.88 -1.03
C TYR A 28 3.98 6.24 -1.55
N SER A 29 5.02 6.22 -2.37
CA SER A 29 5.61 7.41 -2.98
C SER A 29 6.21 7.10 -4.34
N SER A 30 6.59 8.15 -5.06
CA SER A 30 7.30 8.07 -6.34
C SER A 30 6.72 7.06 -7.34
N PRO A 31 5.39 7.09 -7.60
CA PRO A 31 4.82 6.25 -8.65
C PRO A 31 5.38 6.66 -10.02
N SER A 32 5.63 5.68 -10.87
CA SER A 32 5.94 5.92 -12.28
C SER A 32 4.81 6.68 -12.98
N ALA A 33 5.16 7.46 -14.01
CA ALA A 33 4.23 8.37 -14.68
C ALA A 33 2.97 7.69 -15.26
N ASP A 34 3.09 6.42 -15.64
CA ASP A 34 2.02 5.58 -16.17
C ASP A 34 0.91 5.25 -15.17
N ILE A 35 1.22 5.23 -13.86
CA ILE A 35 0.23 4.96 -12.80
C ILE A 35 -0.03 6.16 -11.89
N ALA A 36 0.84 7.18 -11.91
CA ALA A 36 0.76 8.35 -11.04
C ALA A 36 -0.58 9.09 -11.15
N ALA A 37 -1.09 9.28 -12.38
CA ALA A 37 -2.37 9.96 -12.60
C ALA A 37 -3.55 9.21 -11.97
N ARG A 38 -3.58 7.88 -12.11
CA ARG A 38 -4.66 7.05 -11.53
C ARG A 38 -4.58 6.96 -10.02
N LEU A 39 -3.38 6.83 -9.46
CA LEU A 39 -3.17 6.94 -8.01
C LEU A 39 -3.59 8.32 -7.48
N GLY A 40 -3.31 9.39 -8.23
CA GLY A 40 -3.74 10.74 -7.91
C GLY A 40 -5.26 10.93 -7.94
N SER A 41 -6.00 10.14 -8.71
CA SER A 41 -7.47 10.21 -8.75
C SER A 41 -8.18 9.38 -7.69
N VAL A 42 -7.46 8.53 -6.94
CA VAL A 42 -8.06 7.65 -5.92
C VAL A 42 -8.75 8.47 -4.84
N THR A 43 -9.93 8.02 -4.44
CA THR A 43 -10.69 8.53 -3.31
C THR A 43 -11.26 7.36 -2.50
N ARG A 44 -11.86 7.67 -1.34
CA ARG A 44 -12.56 6.66 -0.53
C ARG A 44 -13.74 6.00 -1.26
N GLN A 45 -14.24 6.59 -2.34
CA GLN A 45 -15.34 6.04 -3.16
C GLN A 45 -14.86 5.40 -4.46
N ASP A 46 -13.67 5.80 -4.95
CA ASP A 46 -13.03 5.28 -6.16
C ASP A 46 -11.69 4.64 -5.80
N HIS A 47 -11.75 3.34 -5.54
CA HIS A 47 -10.62 2.53 -5.17
C HIS A 47 -9.85 2.03 -6.41
N LEU A 48 -8.54 1.91 -6.29
CA LEU A 48 -7.67 1.35 -7.32
C LEU A 48 -7.09 0.02 -6.86
N SER A 49 -7.24 -1.02 -7.67
CA SER A 49 -6.55 -2.29 -7.46
C SER A 49 -5.15 -2.24 -8.07
N LEU A 50 -4.13 -2.44 -7.24
CA LEU A 50 -2.72 -2.42 -7.60
C LEU A 50 -2.15 -3.82 -7.39
N ARG A 51 -1.54 -4.39 -8.42
CA ARG A 51 -0.85 -5.68 -8.33
C ARG A 51 0.66 -5.47 -8.34
N LEU A 52 1.34 -5.99 -7.31
CA LEU A 52 2.80 -5.93 -7.18
C LEU A 52 3.40 -7.27 -7.63
N GLY A 53 4.41 -7.20 -8.51
CA GLY A 53 5.13 -8.38 -8.99
C GLY A 53 4.24 -9.48 -9.57
N GLY A 54 3.05 -9.13 -10.08
CA GLY A 54 2.07 -10.08 -10.61
C GLY A 54 1.43 -11.03 -9.59
N ARG A 55 1.63 -10.80 -8.28
CA ARG A 55 1.19 -11.73 -7.23
C ARG A 55 0.39 -11.07 -6.11
N ILE A 56 0.93 -10.01 -5.54
CA ILE A 56 0.35 -9.36 -4.35
C ILE A 56 -0.66 -8.32 -4.84
N THR A 57 -1.93 -8.47 -4.49
CA THR A 57 -2.98 -7.52 -4.87
C THR A 57 -3.34 -6.64 -3.68
N LEU A 58 -3.35 -5.32 -3.89
CA LEU A 58 -3.65 -4.32 -2.87
C LEU A 58 -4.70 -3.32 -3.40
N ILE A 59 -5.61 -2.91 -2.53
CA ILE A 59 -6.55 -1.83 -2.78
C ILE A 59 -6.00 -0.52 -2.22
N VAL A 60 -5.82 0.45 -3.10
CA VAL A 60 -5.52 1.83 -2.77
C VAL A 60 -6.84 2.60 -2.74
N GLY A 61 -7.21 3.11 -1.56
CA GLY A 61 -8.44 3.91 -1.38
C GLY A 61 -8.18 5.30 -0.79
N ASP A 62 -6.91 5.67 -0.66
CA ASP A 62 -6.49 6.96 -0.13
C ASP A 62 -5.19 7.43 -0.80
N ARG A 63 -4.94 8.73 -0.78
CA ARG A 63 -3.72 9.31 -1.34
C ARG A 63 -2.56 9.13 -0.38
N GLY A 64 -1.44 8.63 -0.88
CA GLY A 64 -0.19 8.48 -0.14
C GLY A 64 -0.10 7.27 0.80
N ALA A 65 -1.19 6.54 1.06
CA ALA A 65 -1.16 5.33 1.86
C ALA A 65 -2.14 4.24 1.39
N ILE A 66 -1.71 2.99 1.56
CA ILE A 66 -2.54 1.79 1.42
C ILE A 66 -2.97 1.38 2.81
N TRP A 67 -4.28 1.34 3.05
CA TRP A 67 -4.87 1.09 4.37
C TRP A 67 -5.31 -0.36 4.52
N ARG A 68 -5.02 -0.98 5.68
CA ARG A 68 -5.47 -2.34 6.00
C ARG A 68 -7.00 -2.48 5.92
N ALA A 69 -7.72 -1.45 6.37
CA ALA A 69 -9.18 -1.40 6.35
C ALA A 69 -9.79 -1.49 4.94
N HIS A 70 -9.08 -1.04 3.89
CA HIS A 70 -9.55 -1.14 2.50
C HIS A 70 -9.20 -2.49 1.86
N ASN A 71 -8.37 -3.29 2.53
CA ASN A 71 -7.81 -4.55 2.03
C ASN A 71 -8.42 -5.77 2.73
N ALA A 72 -9.67 -5.70 3.20
CA ALA A 72 -10.32 -6.82 3.88
C ALA A 72 -10.33 -8.11 3.02
N GLN A 73 -10.58 -7.97 1.72
CA GLN A 73 -10.56 -9.09 0.75
C GLN A 73 -9.15 -9.60 0.38
N TYR A 74 -8.11 -8.77 0.57
CA TYR A 74 -6.70 -9.11 0.32
C TYR A 74 -5.89 -8.99 1.62
N ALA A 75 -6.49 -9.46 2.71
CA ALA A 75 -5.97 -9.34 4.06
C ALA A 75 -4.57 -9.96 4.17
N GLU A 76 -4.41 -11.18 3.66
CA GLU A 76 -3.17 -11.94 3.73
C GLU A 76 -2.04 -11.27 2.94
N ASP A 77 -2.33 -10.81 1.72
CA ASP A 77 -1.39 -10.08 0.86
C ASP A 77 -0.90 -8.79 1.54
N PHE A 78 -1.84 -8.01 2.10
CA PHE A 78 -1.51 -6.80 2.83
C PHE A 78 -0.66 -7.13 4.06
N ASP A 79 -1.10 -8.07 4.91
CA ASP A 79 -0.46 -8.37 6.18
C ASP A 79 0.94 -8.95 5.98
N ALA A 80 1.14 -9.77 4.95
CA ALA A 80 2.45 -10.30 4.56
C ALA A 80 3.40 -9.17 4.13
N LEU A 81 2.96 -8.29 3.24
CA LEU A 81 3.78 -7.17 2.77
C LEU A 81 4.07 -6.17 3.89
N TYR A 82 3.06 -5.83 4.70
CA TYR A 82 3.21 -4.96 5.86
C TYR A 82 4.23 -5.53 6.83
N THR A 83 4.12 -6.82 7.18
CA THR A 83 5.06 -7.49 8.09
C THR A 83 6.47 -7.49 7.54
N PHE A 84 6.63 -7.74 6.24
CA PHE A 84 7.93 -7.69 5.58
C PHE A 84 8.56 -6.29 5.64
N LEU A 85 7.83 -5.24 5.26
CA LEU A 85 8.29 -3.85 5.29
C LEU A 85 8.50 -3.33 6.73
N ALA A 86 7.70 -3.78 7.68
CA ALA A 86 7.80 -3.42 9.10
C ALA A 86 9.15 -3.84 9.73
N ARG A 87 9.82 -4.86 9.17
CA ARG A 87 11.17 -5.26 9.58
C ARG A 87 12.23 -4.20 9.23
N TYR A 88 11.94 -3.32 8.29
CA TYR A 88 12.82 -2.25 7.82
C TYR A 88 12.10 -0.90 7.93
N PRO A 89 11.79 -0.43 9.15
CA PRO A 89 10.87 0.67 9.34
C PRO A 89 11.43 1.99 8.80
N SER A 90 10.57 2.71 8.09
CA SER A 90 10.90 3.94 7.34
C SER A 90 11.97 3.76 6.25
N GLN A 91 12.26 2.52 5.82
CA GLN A 91 13.14 2.26 4.69
C GLN A 91 12.30 2.02 3.43
N PRO A 92 12.32 2.95 2.45
CA PRO A 92 11.56 2.80 1.22
C PRO A 92 12.13 1.67 0.35
N MET A 93 11.23 0.88 -0.23
CA MET A 93 11.57 -0.18 -1.18
C MET A 93 10.76 -0.02 -2.47
N ARG A 94 11.42 -0.18 -3.62
CA ARG A 94 10.78 -0.11 -4.94
C ARG A 94 10.17 -1.45 -5.32
N PHE A 95 8.98 -1.39 -5.90
CA PHE A 95 8.24 -2.54 -6.41
C PHE A 95 7.81 -2.28 -7.84
N LEU A 96 7.91 -3.32 -8.67
CA LEU A 96 7.26 -3.34 -9.98
C LEU A 96 5.77 -3.60 -9.77
N CYS A 97 4.92 -2.85 -10.46
CA CYS A 97 3.48 -2.93 -10.27
C CYS A 97 2.69 -2.66 -11.55
N GLU A 98 1.41 -3.00 -11.49
CA GLU A 98 0.43 -2.76 -12.54
C GLU A 98 -0.94 -2.45 -11.93
N ILE A 99 -1.74 -1.67 -12.63
CA ILE A 99 -3.15 -1.46 -12.26
C ILE A 99 -3.92 -2.69 -12.70
N SER A 100 -4.54 -3.39 -11.75
CA SER A 100 -5.48 -4.47 -12.06
C SER A 100 -6.87 -3.89 -12.27
N LYS A 101 -7.60 -4.48 -13.22
CA LYS A 101 -9.07 -4.34 -13.28
C LYS A 101 -9.71 -5.02 -12.08
#